data_AF-A0A4Y9PKE3-F1
#
_entry.id   AF-A0A4Y9PKE3-F1
#
_cell.length_a   1.000
_cell.length_b   1.000
_cell.length_c   1.000
_cell.angle_alpha   90.00
_cell.angle_beta   90.00
_cell.angle_gamma   90.00
#
_symmetry.space_group_name_H-M   'P 1'
#
loop_
_entity.id
_entity.type
_entity.pdbx_description
1 polymer ?
#
loop_
_entity_poly.entity_id
_entity_poly.type
_entity_poly.pdbx_seq_one_letter_code
_entity_poly.pdbx_strand_id
1 'polypeptide(L)'
;MSWITTPDVSDATGDAGAAYDRDRAAMGYVANYTRVFANRPAVLAAWNELNGAIKESMDLRRYELATIAAALRLRSSYCSLGHGQVLAEKFVGADSIPGIVMDPQAAGLTPVELAVMALADKVAAGAADMTENDLTELRALGVEDAEILDVVLAAAARCFFSSVLDAVGAQPDAAFRALDPAMRQALTVGRPIEASPTEERRS
;
A
#
# COMPACT_ATOMS: atom_id res chain seq x y z
N MET A 1 -10.76 -12.94 3.43
CA MET A 1 -11.11 -13.10 4.87
C MET A 1 -9.89 -13.18 5.79
N SER A 2 -9.89 -12.40 6.89
CA SER A 2 -8.87 -12.42 7.96
C SER A 2 -9.08 -13.57 8.96
N TRP A 3 -8.07 -13.88 9.77
CA TRP A 3 -8.08 -14.93 10.80
C TRP A 3 -8.69 -14.51 12.14
N ILE A 4 -8.98 -13.22 12.33
CA ILE A 4 -9.63 -12.67 13.52
C ILE A 4 -11.08 -12.34 13.23
N THR A 5 -11.93 -12.41 14.27
CA THR A 5 -13.31 -11.94 14.20
C THR A 5 -13.35 -10.43 14.10
N THR A 6 -14.23 -9.92 13.24
CA THR A 6 -14.45 -8.48 13.04
C THR A 6 -15.91 -8.15 13.36
N PRO A 7 -16.23 -6.92 13.81
CA PRO A 7 -17.62 -6.49 13.95
C PRO A 7 -18.40 -6.69 12.65
N ASP A 8 -19.61 -7.25 12.76
CA ASP A 8 -20.47 -7.46 11.60
C ASP A 8 -20.80 -6.10 10.94
N VAL A 9 -20.75 -6.09 9.61
CA VAL A 9 -20.99 -4.90 8.79
C VAL A 9 -22.46 -4.48 8.78
N SER A 10 -23.41 -5.38 9.08
CA SER A 10 -24.83 -5.02 9.22
C SER A 10 -25.17 -4.43 10.58
N ASP A 11 -24.43 -4.81 11.62
CA ASP A 11 -24.81 -4.55 13.02
C ASP A 11 -23.87 -3.55 13.71
N ALA A 12 -22.76 -3.16 13.07
CA ALA A 12 -21.80 -2.24 13.64
C ALA A 12 -22.38 -0.82 13.82
N THR A 13 -22.30 -0.32 15.05
CA THR A 13 -22.67 1.05 15.43
C THR A 13 -21.44 1.85 15.88
N GLY A 14 -21.62 3.15 16.14
CA GLY A 14 -20.53 4.02 16.61
C GLY A 14 -19.42 4.18 15.58
N ASP A 15 -18.17 4.30 16.04
CA ASP A 15 -17.04 4.62 15.16
C ASP A 15 -16.73 3.52 14.12
N ALA A 16 -17.00 2.25 14.46
CA ALA A 16 -16.86 1.14 13.53
C ALA A 16 -17.89 1.23 12.38
N GLY A 17 -19.16 1.47 12.72
CA GLY A 17 -20.21 1.70 11.73
C GLY A 17 -19.91 2.91 10.85
N ALA A 18 -19.46 4.02 11.45
CA ALA A 18 -19.06 5.22 10.72
C ALA A 18 -17.88 4.97 9.76
N ALA A 19 -16.92 4.11 10.12
CA ALA A 19 -15.84 3.71 9.21
C ALA A 19 -16.36 2.90 8.02
N TYR A 20 -17.27 1.96 8.27
CA TYR A 20 -17.91 1.18 7.20
C TYR A 20 -18.73 2.04 6.24
N ASP A 21 -19.45 3.04 6.76
CA ASP A 21 -20.25 3.95 5.94
C ASP A 21 -19.37 4.86 5.08
N ARG A 22 -18.21 5.30 5.60
CA ARG A 22 -17.22 6.03 4.79
C ARG A 22 -16.70 5.20 3.62
N ASP A 23 -16.37 3.94 3.86
CA ASP A 23 -15.91 3.04 2.80
C ASP A 23 -16.99 2.82 1.73
N ARG A 24 -18.24 2.59 2.14
CA ARG A 24 -19.37 2.46 1.20
C ARG A 24 -19.57 3.71 0.36
N ALA A 25 -19.48 4.88 0.97
CA ALA A 25 -19.63 6.15 0.26
C ALA A 25 -18.48 6.39 -0.74
N ALA A 26 -17.26 5.99 -0.40
CA ALA A 26 -16.08 6.23 -1.23
C ALA A 26 -15.88 5.17 -2.34
N MET A 27 -16.16 3.90 -2.04
CA MET A 27 -15.78 2.75 -2.88
C MET A 27 -16.96 1.86 -3.27
N GLY A 28 -18.13 2.02 -2.64
CA GLY A 28 -19.30 1.16 -2.85
C GLY A 28 -19.27 -0.17 -2.09
N TYR A 29 -18.23 -0.43 -1.30
CA TYR A 29 -18.09 -1.63 -0.46
C TYR A 29 -17.26 -1.29 0.79
N VAL A 30 -17.24 -2.20 1.78
CA VAL A 30 -16.40 -2.07 2.99
C VAL A 30 -15.08 -2.81 2.77
N ALA A 31 -13.95 -2.11 2.87
CA ALA A 31 -12.64 -2.69 2.66
C ALA A 31 -12.28 -3.69 3.76
N ASN A 32 -11.54 -4.73 3.39
CA ASN A 32 -11.09 -5.78 4.30
C ASN A 32 -10.15 -5.24 5.38
N TYR A 33 -9.30 -4.26 5.07
CA TYR A 33 -8.51 -3.59 6.11
C TYR A 33 -9.41 -2.84 7.10
N THR A 34 -10.48 -2.18 6.64
CA THR A 34 -11.40 -1.46 7.54
C THR A 34 -12.12 -2.43 8.46
N ARG A 35 -12.53 -3.61 7.97
CA ARG A 35 -13.09 -4.69 8.82
C ARG A 35 -12.13 -5.09 9.94
N VAL A 36 -10.85 -5.28 9.63
CA VAL A 36 -9.81 -5.59 10.62
C VAL A 36 -9.71 -4.50 11.67
N PHE A 37 -9.55 -3.25 11.23
CA PHE A 37 -9.38 -2.10 12.10
C PHE A 37 -10.65 -1.66 12.82
N ALA A 38 -11.84 -2.13 12.43
CA ALA A 38 -13.09 -1.88 13.17
C ALA A 38 -13.07 -2.46 14.58
N ASN A 39 -12.17 -3.42 14.87
CA ASN A 39 -11.89 -3.84 16.25
C ASN A 39 -11.27 -2.72 17.11
N ARG A 40 -10.58 -1.75 16.49
CA ARG A 40 -9.88 -0.63 17.12
C ARG A 40 -10.05 0.65 16.26
N PRO A 41 -11.26 1.23 16.17
CA PRO A 41 -11.54 2.31 15.22
C PRO A 41 -10.74 3.59 15.50
N ALA A 42 -10.38 3.86 16.76
CA ALA A 42 -9.47 4.96 17.11
C ALA A 42 -8.08 4.81 16.47
N VAL A 43 -7.59 3.57 16.31
CA VAL A 43 -6.31 3.29 15.62
C VAL A 43 -6.46 3.55 14.13
N LEU A 44 -7.60 3.22 13.52
CA LEU A 44 -7.86 3.53 12.10
C LEU A 44 -7.87 5.04 11.86
N ALA A 45 -8.51 5.80 12.74
CA ALA A 45 -8.56 7.26 12.65
C ALA A 45 -7.15 7.87 12.74
N ALA A 46 -6.37 7.49 13.76
CA ALA A 46 -5.00 7.96 13.93
C ALA A 46 -4.08 7.54 12.76
N TRP A 47 -4.28 6.33 12.22
CA TRP A 47 -3.59 5.87 11.03
C TRP A 47 -3.89 6.75 9.81
N ASN A 48 -5.17 7.09 9.58
CA ASN A 48 -5.57 7.93 8.47
C ASN A 48 -4.97 9.35 8.58
N GLU A 49 -4.92 9.91 9.79
CA GLU A 49 -4.27 11.20 10.05
C GLU A 49 -2.76 11.14 9.77
N LEU A 50 -2.07 10.12 10.30
CA LEU A 50 -0.63 9.94 10.07
C LEU A 50 -0.32 9.75 8.57
N ASN A 51 -1.05 8.84 7.91
CA ASN A 51 -0.84 8.56 6.49
C ASN A 51 -1.21 9.77 5.62
N GLY A 52 -2.22 10.55 6.01
CA GLY A 52 -2.58 11.82 5.37
C GLY A 52 -1.43 12.82 5.44
N ALA A 53 -0.88 13.04 6.64
CA ALA A 53 0.24 13.97 6.84
C ALA A 53 1.49 13.60 6.02
N ILE A 54 1.85 12.30 5.98
CA ILE A 54 2.97 11.80 5.16
C ILE A 54 2.71 12.02 3.66
N LYS A 55 1.46 11.82 3.22
CA LYS A 55 1.10 11.98 1.81
C LYS A 55 1.08 13.44 1.38
N GLU A 56 0.67 14.35 2.25
CA GLU A 56 0.58 15.79 1.97
C GLU A 56 1.95 16.48 1.87
N SER A 57 2.98 15.96 2.52
CA SER A 57 4.34 16.51 2.44
C SER A 57 5.10 16.11 1.16
N MET A 58 4.61 15.13 0.42
CA MET A 58 5.34 14.48 -0.67
C MET A 58 4.66 14.66 -2.03
N ASP A 59 5.46 14.71 -3.10
CA ASP A 59 4.90 14.54 -4.45
C ASP A 59 4.15 13.20 -4.54
N LEU A 60 2.90 13.25 -5.02
CA LEU A 60 2.02 12.09 -5.00
C LEU A 60 2.60 10.92 -5.79
N ARG A 61 3.22 11.18 -6.95
CA ARG A 61 3.79 10.12 -7.78
C ARG A 61 4.97 9.44 -7.07
N ARG A 62 5.86 10.21 -6.44
CA ARG A 62 6.96 9.66 -5.63
C ARG A 62 6.45 8.92 -4.40
N TYR A 63 5.39 9.39 -3.75
CA TYR A 63 4.75 8.70 -2.63
C TYR A 63 4.22 7.31 -3.06
N GLU A 64 3.52 7.22 -4.19
CA GLU A 64 3.02 5.95 -4.71
C GLU A 64 4.17 5.00 -5.08
N LEU A 65 5.25 5.50 -5.69
CA LEU A 65 6.44 4.70 -6.03
C LEU A 65 7.19 4.17 -4.80
N ALA A 66 7.45 5.04 -3.81
CA ALA A 66 8.05 4.63 -2.53
C ALA A 66 7.19 3.56 -1.83
N THR A 67 5.87 3.78 -1.82
CA THR A 67 4.92 2.89 -1.19
C THR A 67 4.86 1.52 -1.86
N ILE A 68 4.87 1.47 -3.19
CA ILE A 68 4.92 0.21 -3.96
C ILE A 68 6.23 -0.52 -3.69
N ALA A 69 7.38 0.16 -3.74
CA ALA A 69 8.68 -0.47 -3.47
C ALA A 69 8.73 -1.11 -2.08
N ALA A 70 8.31 -0.38 -1.04
CA ALA A 70 8.22 -0.92 0.32
C ALA A 70 7.22 -2.08 0.42
N ALA A 71 6.06 -1.99 -0.23
CA ALA A 71 5.05 -3.04 -0.23
C ALA A 71 5.55 -4.33 -0.92
N LEU A 72 6.25 -4.20 -2.05
CA LEU A 72 6.88 -5.32 -2.75
C LEU A 72 7.92 -6.00 -1.87
N ARG A 73 8.77 -5.23 -1.19
CA ARG A 73 9.76 -5.75 -0.24
C ARG A 73 9.13 -6.56 0.88
N LEU A 74 8.04 -6.04 1.44
CA LEU A 74 7.28 -6.68 2.51
C LEU A 74 6.39 -7.82 2.01
N ARG A 75 6.29 -8.00 0.69
CA ARG A 75 5.36 -8.93 0.02
C ARG A 75 3.90 -8.68 0.36
N SER A 76 3.53 -7.42 0.56
CA SER A 76 2.18 -6.97 0.90
C SER A 76 1.33 -6.79 -0.35
N SER A 77 0.59 -7.84 -0.74
CA SER A 77 -0.34 -7.76 -1.88
C SER A 77 -1.35 -6.62 -1.75
N TYR A 78 -1.79 -6.31 -0.53
CA TYR A 78 -2.82 -5.29 -0.29
C TYR A 78 -2.28 -3.91 -0.66
N CYS A 79 -1.09 -3.58 -0.14
CA CYS A 79 -0.49 -2.28 -0.40
C CYS A 79 0.01 -2.16 -1.84
N SER A 80 0.59 -3.22 -2.42
CA SER A 80 1.04 -3.20 -3.82
C SER A 80 -0.14 -3.04 -4.78
N LEU A 81 -1.26 -3.75 -4.60
CA LEU A 81 -2.45 -3.61 -5.44
C LEU A 81 -3.09 -2.23 -5.31
N GLY A 82 -3.31 -1.76 -4.07
CA GLY A 82 -3.96 -0.46 -3.82
C GLY A 82 -3.16 0.72 -4.37
N HIS A 83 -1.87 0.79 -4.06
CA HIS A 83 -1.01 1.88 -4.53
C HIS A 83 -0.63 1.73 -6.01
N GLY A 84 -0.50 0.48 -6.50
CA GLY A 84 -0.35 0.20 -7.92
C GLY A 84 -1.52 0.70 -8.75
N GLN A 85 -2.76 0.51 -8.27
CA GLN A 85 -3.97 1.04 -8.92
C GLN A 85 -3.92 2.56 -9.04
N VAL A 86 -3.58 3.27 -7.95
CA VAL A 86 -3.46 4.73 -7.98
C VAL A 86 -2.38 5.18 -8.97
N LEU A 87 -1.22 4.51 -8.97
CA LEU A 87 -0.12 4.83 -9.88
C LEU A 87 -0.54 4.65 -11.36
N ALA A 88 -1.23 3.55 -11.66
CA ALA A 88 -1.74 3.24 -12.99
C ALA A 88 -2.76 4.29 -13.45
N GLU A 89 -3.78 4.57 -12.63
CA GLU A 89 -4.89 5.46 -12.98
C GLU A 89 -4.45 6.91 -13.14
N LYS A 90 -3.50 7.37 -12.33
CA LYS A 90 -3.14 8.79 -12.29
C LYS A 90 -1.91 9.16 -13.10
N PHE A 91 -1.01 8.22 -13.41
CA PHE A 91 0.30 8.61 -13.94
C PHE A 91 0.86 7.77 -15.10
N VAL A 92 0.65 6.44 -15.14
CA VAL A 92 1.40 5.57 -16.09
C VAL A 92 0.57 4.61 -16.92
N GLY A 93 -0.72 4.41 -16.60
CA GLY A 93 -1.54 3.36 -17.19
C GLY A 93 -1.20 1.97 -16.67
N ALA A 94 -2.15 1.03 -16.78
CA ALA A 94 -2.00 -0.32 -16.24
C ALA A 94 -0.85 -1.11 -16.88
N ASP A 95 -0.65 -0.95 -18.19
CA ASP A 95 0.37 -1.67 -18.97
C ASP A 95 1.81 -1.37 -18.52
N SER A 96 2.05 -0.20 -17.90
CA SER A 96 3.37 0.21 -17.41
C SER A 96 3.72 -0.43 -16.07
N ILE A 97 2.73 -0.87 -15.29
CA ILE A 97 2.94 -1.35 -13.92
C ILE A 97 3.82 -2.60 -13.85
N PRO A 98 3.63 -3.65 -14.66
CA PRO A 98 4.52 -4.80 -14.65
C PRO A 98 5.99 -4.42 -14.87
N GLY A 99 6.26 -3.48 -15.78
CA GLY A 99 7.61 -2.96 -16.03
C GLY A 99 8.19 -2.26 -14.79
N ILE A 100 7.44 -1.35 -14.18
CA ILE A 100 7.85 -0.62 -12.97
C ILE A 100 8.15 -1.57 -11.80
N VAL A 101 7.38 -2.65 -11.66
CA VAL A 101 7.53 -3.61 -10.56
C VAL A 101 8.70 -4.57 -10.80
N MET A 102 8.95 -4.98 -12.04
CA MET A 102 9.89 -6.05 -12.36
C MET A 102 11.28 -5.56 -12.79
N ASP A 103 11.32 -4.43 -13.48
CA ASP A 103 12.57 -3.79 -13.91
C ASP A 103 12.37 -2.26 -13.91
N PRO A 104 12.37 -1.63 -12.72
CA PRO A 104 12.19 -0.18 -12.60
C PRO A 104 13.16 0.62 -13.50
N GLN A 105 14.39 0.12 -13.67
CA GLN A 105 15.43 0.76 -14.48
C GLN A 105 15.08 0.79 -15.97
N ALA A 106 14.43 -0.25 -16.48
CA ALA A 106 13.92 -0.30 -17.85
C ALA A 106 12.55 0.38 -18.03
N ALA A 107 11.88 0.79 -16.95
CA ALA A 107 10.52 1.32 -16.96
C ALA A 107 10.42 2.83 -17.26
N GLY A 108 11.53 3.49 -17.63
CA GLY A 108 11.53 4.92 -17.98
C GLY A 108 11.33 5.86 -16.78
N LEU A 109 11.65 5.39 -15.57
CA LEU A 109 11.66 6.22 -14.36
C LEU A 109 12.86 7.17 -14.37
N THR A 110 12.67 8.35 -13.78
CA THR A 110 13.75 9.32 -13.58
C THR A 110 14.76 8.81 -12.53
N PRO A 111 16.01 9.32 -12.52
CA PRO A 111 16.99 8.94 -11.50
C PRO A 111 16.49 9.14 -10.06
N VAL A 112 15.75 10.23 -9.80
CA VAL A 112 15.18 10.50 -8.47
C VAL A 112 14.13 9.45 -8.09
N GLU A 113 13.26 9.06 -9.02
CA GLU A 113 12.24 8.02 -8.76
C GLU A 113 12.86 6.66 -8.47
N LEU A 114 13.91 6.28 -9.19
CA LEU A 114 14.67 5.06 -8.93
C LEU A 114 15.31 5.09 -7.54
N ALA A 115 15.95 6.19 -7.17
CA ALA A 115 16.56 6.36 -5.85
C ALA A 115 15.51 6.37 -4.72
N VAL A 116 14.33 6.96 -4.95
CA VAL A 116 13.19 6.93 -4.02
C VAL A 116 12.73 5.49 -3.78
N MET A 117 12.54 4.71 -4.85
CA MET A 117 12.15 3.31 -4.74
C MET A 117 13.22 2.47 -4.03
N ALA A 118 14.50 2.69 -4.35
CA ALA A 118 15.62 1.98 -3.74
C ALA A 118 15.71 2.26 -2.22
N LEU A 119 15.58 3.51 -1.80
CA LEU A 119 15.57 3.87 -0.38
C LEU A 119 14.38 3.24 0.34
N ALA A 120 13.18 3.29 -0.26
CA ALA A 120 11.99 2.72 0.34
C ALA A 120 12.07 1.18 0.49
N ASP A 121 12.62 0.47 -0.50
CA ASP A 121 12.93 -0.96 -0.40
C ASP A 121 13.89 -1.22 0.77
N LYS A 122 14.96 -0.44 0.88
CA LYS A 122 15.95 -0.62 1.94
C LYS A 122 15.40 -0.37 3.35
N VAL A 123 14.57 0.65 3.53
CA VAL A 123 13.88 0.91 4.81
C VAL A 123 12.98 -0.27 5.17
N ALA A 124 12.21 -0.77 4.21
CA ALA A 124 11.32 -1.92 4.40
C ALA A 124 12.06 -3.24 4.61
N ALA A 125 13.29 -3.36 4.10
CA ALA A 125 14.16 -4.50 4.30
C ALA A 125 14.70 -4.62 5.74
N GLY A 126 14.83 -3.48 6.44
CA GLY A 126 15.35 -3.41 7.80
C GLY A 126 16.21 -2.16 8.00
N ALA A 127 15.60 -1.09 8.50
CA ALA A 127 16.30 0.17 8.74
C ALA A 127 17.44 0.09 9.79
N ALA A 128 17.49 -0.98 10.60
CA ALA A 128 18.55 -1.19 11.59
C ALA A 128 19.95 -1.37 10.96
N ASP A 129 20.00 -1.87 9.72
CA ASP A 129 21.26 -2.11 8.99
C ASP A 129 21.63 -0.93 8.06
N MET A 130 20.84 0.14 8.07
CA MET A 130 21.10 1.31 7.23
C MET A 130 22.21 2.19 7.82
N THR A 131 22.91 2.88 6.91
CA THR A 131 23.97 3.83 7.24
C THR A 131 23.71 5.16 6.53
N GLU A 132 24.47 6.20 6.88
CA GLU A 132 24.36 7.50 6.20
C GLU A 132 24.58 7.41 4.68
N ASN A 133 25.43 6.49 4.23
CA ASN A 133 25.72 6.28 2.80
C ASN A 133 24.48 5.91 2.00
N ASP A 134 23.46 5.36 2.64
CA ASP A 134 22.20 4.96 1.98
C ASP A 134 21.33 6.15 1.58
N LEU A 135 21.61 7.33 2.14
CA LEU A 135 20.92 8.57 1.82
C LEU A 135 21.69 9.39 0.78
N THR A 136 22.95 9.05 0.50
CA THR A 136 23.85 9.86 -0.34
C THR A 136 23.38 9.96 -1.78
N GLU A 137 22.78 8.90 -2.34
CA GLU A 137 22.30 8.92 -3.73
C GLU A 137 21.23 9.99 -3.95
N LEU A 138 20.22 10.06 -3.07
CA LEU A 138 19.17 11.09 -3.14
C LEU A 138 19.74 12.49 -2.96
N ARG A 139 20.69 12.68 -2.03
CA ARG A 139 21.39 13.96 -1.85
C ARG A 139 22.17 14.38 -3.10
N ALA A 140 22.86 13.43 -3.75
CA ALA A 140 23.60 13.69 -4.98
C ALA A 140 22.68 14.09 -6.16
N LEU A 141 21.41 13.68 -6.11
CA LEU A 141 20.37 14.07 -7.05
C LEU A 141 19.65 15.38 -6.66
N GLY A 142 20.09 16.05 -5.59
CA GLY A 142 19.54 17.32 -5.13
C GLY A 142 18.25 17.21 -4.32
N VAL A 143 17.96 16.03 -3.76
CA VAL A 143 16.82 15.82 -2.86
C VAL A 143 17.21 16.25 -1.45
N GLU A 144 16.40 17.12 -0.85
CA GLU A 144 16.67 17.68 0.48
C GLU A 144 16.31 16.69 1.60
N ASP A 145 16.91 16.87 2.80
CA ASP A 145 16.72 15.94 3.93
C ASP A 145 15.24 15.76 4.35
N ALA A 146 14.40 16.78 4.17
CA ALA A 146 12.97 16.69 4.44
C ALA A 146 12.27 15.71 3.47
N GLU A 147 12.56 15.80 2.16
CA GLU A 147 12.02 14.89 1.15
C GLU A 147 12.57 13.47 1.32
N ILE A 148 13.83 13.32 1.76
CA ILE A 148 14.40 12.02 2.11
C ILE A 148 13.62 11.40 3.28
N LEU A 149 13.30 12.20 4.31
CA LEU A 149 12.49 11.74 5.43
C LEU A 149 11.09 11.32 4.98
N ASP A 150 10.47 12.02 4.03
CA ASP A 150 9.16 11.62 3.48
C ASP A 150 9.18 10.21 2.88
N VAL A 151 10.25 9.85 2.14
CA VAL A 151 10.44 8.49 1.61
C VAL A 151 10.53 7.46 2.75
N VAL A 152 11.31 7.77 3.80
CA VAL A 152 11.46 6.90 4.98
C VAL A 152 10.13 6.72 5.70
N LEU A 153 9.37 7.81 5.88
CA LEU A 153 8.06 7.78 6.52
C LEU A 153 7.05 6.97 5.71
N ALA A 154 7.01 7.12 4.40
CA ALA A 154 6.14 6.33 3.52
C ALA A 154 6.46 4.83 3.60
N ALA A 155 7.75 4.47 3.59
CA ALA A 155 8.18 3.08 3.74
C ALA A 155 7.90 2.52 5.15
N ALA A 156 8.19 3.27 6.21
CA ALA A 156 7.90 2.87 7.59
C ALA A 156 6.40 2.70 7.86
N ALA A 157 5.57 3.58 7.27
CA ALA A 157 4.12 3.44 7.30
C ALA A 157 3.68 2.12 6.64
N ARG A 158 4.33 1.68 5.56
CA ARG A 158 4.09 0.35 4.98
C ARG A 158 4.53 -0.79 5.88
N CYS A 159 5.65 -0.66 6.59
CA CYS A 159 6.07 -1.64 7.58
C CYS A 159 5.00 -1.86 8.64
N PHE A 160 4.39 -0.80 9.17
CA PHE A 160 3.27 -0.91 10.11
C PHE A 160 2.05 -1.55 9.46
N PHE A 161 1.51 -0.91 8.41
CA PHE A 161 0.19 -1.28 7.89
C PHE A 161 0.18 -2.66 7.24
N SER A 162 1.20 -2.98 6.43
CA SER A 162 1.31 -4.29 5.80
C SER A 162 1.45 -5.40 6.83
N SER A 163 2.30 -5.20 7.84
CA SER A 163 2.51 -6.21 8.89
C SER A 163 1.23 -6.47 9.68
N VAL A 164 0.48 -5.42 10.02
CA VAL A 164 -0.81 -5.57 10.72
C VAL A 164 -1.76 -6.45 9.89
N LEU A 165 -1.91 -6.16 8.59
CA LEU A 165 -2.82 -6.91 7.72
C LEU A 165 -2.36 -8.35 7.50
N ASP A 166 -1.08 -8.56 7.18
CA ASP A 166 -0.55 -9.89 6.89
C ASP A 166 -0.52 -10.80 8.12
N ALA A 167 -0.26 -10.24 9.31
CA ALA A 167 -0.24 -10.97 10.58
C ALA A 167 -1.62 -11.50 10.98
N VAL A 168 -2.70 -10.85 10.55
CA VAL A 168 -4.07 -11.33 10.75
C VAL A 168 -4.64 -12.01 9.51
N GLY A 169 -3.82 -12.26 8.49
CA GLY A 169 -4.24 -12.95 7.27
C GLY A 169 -5.26 -12.17 6.43
N ALA A 170 -5.32 -10.85 6.55
CA ALA A 170 -6.22 -10.04 5.73
C ALA A 170 -5.85 -10.17 4.24
N GLN A 171 -6.86 -10.41 3.41
CA GLN A 171 -6.69 -10.52 1.97
C GLN A 171 -7.06 -9.18 1.32
N PRO A 172 -6.40 -8.78 0.22
CA PRO A 172 -6.84 -7.67 -0.61
C PRO A 172 -8.30 -7.84 -1.03
N ASP A 173 -9.02 -6.74 -1.15
CA ASP A 173 -10.43 -6.71 -1.51
C ASP A 173 -10.72 -7.44 -2.82
N ALA A 174 -11.84 -8.17 -2.90
CA ALA A 174 -12.26 -8.86 -4.12
C ALA A 174 -12.38 -7.93 -5.34
N ALA A 175 -12.61 -6.63 -5.11
CA ALA A 175 -12.64 -5.60 -6.15
C ALA A 175 -11.35 -5.52 -6.97
N PHE A 176 -10.18 -5.83 -6.38
CA PHE A 176 -8.90 -5.85 -7.11
C PHE A 176 -8.84 -6.93 -8.20
N ARG A 177 -9.77 -7.89 -8.22
CA ARG A 177 -9.88 -8.86 -9.33
C ARG A 177 -10.25 -8.20 -10.66
N ALA A 178 -10.88 -7.03 -10.63
CA ALA A 178 -11.25 -6.27 -11.82
C ALA A 178 -10.09 -5.48 -12.46
N LEU A 179 -8.93 -5.42 -11.79
CA LEU A 179 -7.73 -4.81 -12.36
C LEU A 179 -7.25 -5.58 -13.60
N ASP A 180 -6.47 -4.90 -14.44
CA ASP A 180 -5.79 -5.52 -15.58
C ASP A 180 -5.07 -6.81 -15.15
N PRO A 181 -5.20 -7.92 -15.91
CA PRO A 181 -4.64 -9.20 -15.50
C PRO A 181 -3.12 -9.20 -15.29
N ALA A 182 -2.36 -8.50 -16.12
CA ALA A 182 -0.90 -8.46 -16.03
C ALA A 182 -0.46 -7.63 -14.82
N MET A 183 -1.10 -6.48 -14.62
CA MET A 183 -0.90 -5.66 -13.43
C MET A 183 -1.24 -6.42 -12.14
N ARG A 184 -2.41 -7.08 -12.10
CA ARG A 184 -2.86 -7.88 -10.96
C ARG A 184 -1.88 -9.01 -10.65
N GLN A 185 -1.36 -9.68 -11.67
CA GLN A 185 -0.35 -10.73 -11.51
C GLN A 185 0.95 -10.17 -10.93
N ALA A 186 1.44 -9.05 -11.44
CA ALA A 186 2.68 -8.43 -10.97
C ALA A 186 2.58 -7.95 -9.51
N LEU A 187 1.41 -7.48 -9.08
CA LEU A 187 1.22 -6.89 -7.75
C LEU A 187 0.76 -7.88 -6.68
N THR A 188 0.32 -9.09 -7.03
CA THR A 188 -0.10 -10.10 -6.04
C THR A 188 1.11 -10.89 -5.53
N VAL A 189 1.88 -10.30 -4.61
CA VAL A 189 3.21 -10.79 -4.18
C VAL A 189 3.24 -11.60 -2.87
N GLY A 190 2.14 -11.58 -2.12
CA GLY A 190 1.96 -12.31 -0.87
C GLY A 190 0.60 -12.99 -0.78
N ARG A 191 -0.31 -12.43 0.02
CA ARG A 191 -1.67 -12.97 0.18
C ARG A 191 -2.44 -12.92 -1.16
N PRO A 192 -3.26 -13.95 -1.47
CA PRO A 192 -4.13 -13.89 -2.63
C PRO A 192 -5.25 -12.87 -2.40
N ILE A 193 -5.76 -12.28 -3.49
CA ILE A 193 -6.96 -11.44 -3.48
C ILE A 193 -8.15 -12.29 -3.00
N GLU A 194 -8.99 -11.73 -2.15
CA GLU A 194 -10.20 -12.39 -1.64
C GLU A 194 -11.05 -12.96 -2.80
N ALA A 195 -11.57 -14.18 -2.59
CA ALA A 195 -12.45 -14.82 -3.57
C ALA A 195 -13.74 -14.02 -3.75
N SER A 196 -14.31 -14.02 -4.95
CA SER A 196 -15.63 -13.41 -5.13
C SER A 196 -16.71 -14.27 -4.42
N PRO A 197 -17.81 -13.68 -3.90
CA PRO A 197 -18.92 -14.42 -3.25
C PRO A 197 -19.59 -15.49 -4.13
N THR A 198 -19.29 -15.51 -5.43
CA THR A 198 -19.77 -16.49 -6.42
C THR A 198 -18.84 -17.71 -6.55
N GLU A 199 -17.55 -17.56 -6.21
CA GLU A 199 -16.54 -18.63 -6.28
C GLU A 199 -16.61 -19.56 -5.06
N GLU A 200 -16.90 -19.03 -3.87
CA GLU A 200 -17.06 -19.80 -2.62
C GLU A 200 -18.21 -20.82 -2.66
N ARG A 201 -19.19 -20.63 -3.57
CA ARG A 201 -20.33 -21.56 -3.75
C ARG A 201 -20.03 -22.72 -4.70
N ARG A 202 -18.85 -22.76 -5.32
CA ARG A 202 -18.46 -23.81 -6.29
C ARG A 202 -17.39 -24.76 -5.75
N SER A 203 -16.94 -24.57 -4.52
CA SER A 203 -15.98 -25.43 -3.79
C SER A 203 -16.68 -26.18 -2.67
#